data_AF-A0A4W3GGC7-F1
#
_entry.id   AF-A0A4W3GGC7-F1
#
_cell.length_a   1.000
_cell.length_b   1.000
_cell.length_c   1.000
_cell.angle_alpha   90.00
_cell.angle_beta   90.00
_cell.angle_gamma   90.00
#
_symmetry.space_group_name_H-M   'P 1'
#
loop_
_entity.id
_entity.type
_entity.pdbx_description
1 polymer ?
#
loop_
_entity_poly.entity_id
_entity_poly.type
_entity_poly.pdbx_seq_one_letter_code
_entity_poly.pdbx_strand_id
1 'polypeptide(L)'
;MSNARIINVKDPMALLEKWRTFLLVSWLTIHPKRVSFTTGKVRWEHFDQEGYIGATMVKAGQDPYARNKFNQMEIETSLTSECNTILLPGTSVVITFHNEARSALLRTVVSVLRKSTPHLIKEIILVDDYSDNPEDGTLLSKIEKVRILRNNRREGLMRSRVRGADAAQAEILTFLDSHCECNEHWLEPLLERVVEDRTKVVSPIIDVINMDNFQYVGASADLKGGFDWNLVFKWDYMTPEQRRARQGNPIGPIRTPMIAGGLFVMDKAYFEELGKYDMMMDVWGGENLEISFRVWQCGGSLEIVPCSRVGHVFRKQHPYTFPGGSGTVFARNTRRAAEVWMDEYKNFYYAAVPSARNVPFGNIQSRMELKRKLNCKPFKWYLENVYPELRVPDHQDIAFGALQQGSNCLDTLGHFADGVVGVYECHNAGGNQVRAGKLTCVRGAT
;
A
#
# COMPACT_ATOMS: atom_id res chain seq x y z
N MET A 1 -31.51 -67.21 -3.89
CA MET A 1 -31.04 -67.66 -2.56
C MET A 1 -30.61 -66.40 -1.82
N SER A 2 -31.53 -65.72 -1.12
CA SER A 2 -31.79 -65.82 0.34
C SER A 2 -30.81 -64.95 1.13
N ASN A 3 -31.16 -63.94 1.93
CA ASN A 3 -32.44 -63.54 2.52
C ASN A 3 -32.41 -62.04 2.85
N ALA A 4 -33.43 -61.30 2.44
CA ALA A 4 -33.78 -60.02 3.02
C ALA A 4 -34.46 -60.26 4.38
N ARG A 5 -33.94 -59.68 5.47
CA ARG A 5 -34.66 -59.58 6.74
C ARG A 5 -35.22 -58.17 6.88
N ILE A 6 -36.52 -58.07 6.66
CA ILE A 6 -37.34 -56.93 7.05
C ILE A 6 -37.40 -56.91 8.57
N ILE A 7 -36.84 -55.87 9.20
CA ILE A 7 -37.03 -55.61 10.63
C ILE A 7 -38.29 -54.77 10.76
N ASN A 8 -39.32 -55.38 11.34
CA ASN A 8 -40.60 -54.77 11.63
C ASN A 8 -40.46 -53.95 12.92
N VAL A 9 -40.43 -52.62 12.81
CA VAL A 9 -40.37 -51.72 13.97
C VAL A 9 -41.79 -51.49 14.48
N LYS A 10 -42.20 -52.29 15.46
CA LYS A 10 -43.35 -51.96 16.31
C LYS A 10 -42.87 -50.95 17.35
N ASP A 11 -43.55 -49.81 17.37
CA ASP A 11 -43.53 -48.74 18.38
C ASP A 11 -42.59 -47.53 18.09
N PRO A 12 -43.13 -46.40 17.58
CA PRO A 12 -42.37 -45.17 17.31
C PRO A 12 -41.93 -44.42 18.58
N MET A 13 -42.41 -44.80 19.77
CA MET A 13 -42.14 -44.06 21.01
C MET A 13 -40.89 -44.53 21.77
N ALA A 14 -40.38 -45.74 21.50
CA ALA A 14 -39.21 -46.28 22.20
C ALA A 14 -37.84 -45.75 21.67
N LEU A 15 -37.81 -45.09 20.50
CA LEU A 15 -36.61 -44.44 19.96
C LEU A 15 -36.42 -43.00 20.44
N LEU A 16 -37.49 -42.34 20.91
CA LEU A 16 -37.45 -40.96 21.42
C LEU A 16 -36.93 -40.86 22.86
N GLU A 17 -37.01 -41.92 23.66
CA GLU A 17 -36.48 -41.93 25.03
C GLU A 17 -34.99 -42.29 25.12
N LYS A 18 -34.43 -43.05 24.17
CA LYS A 18 -32.97 -43.33 24.14
C LYS A 18 -32.13 -42.18 23.56
N TRP A 19 -32.72 -41.27 22.79
CA TRP A 19 -32.05 -40.04 22.36
C TRP A 19 -32.12 -38.91 23.38
N ARG A 20 -33.08 -38.96 24.33
CA ARG A 20 -33.19 -37.96 25.41
C ARG A 20 -32.17 -38.12 26.53
N THR A 21 -31.59 -39.31 26.71
CA THR A 21 -30.58 -39.55 27.77
C THR A 21 -29.13 -39.38 27.31
N PHE A 22 -28.87 -39.20 26.01
CA PHE A 22 -27.52 -38.89 25.48
C PHE A 22 -27.27 -37.40 25.23
N LEU A 23 -28.30 -36.55 25.38
CA LEU A 23 -28.24 -35.11 25.13
C LEU A 23 -28.28 -34.24 26.41
N LEU A 24 -28.19 -34.84 27.59
CA LEU A 24 -28.31 -34.12 28.87
C LEU A 24 -27.10 -34.23 29.81
N VAL A 25 -25.99 -34.82 29.37
CA VAL A 25 -24.72 -34.82 30.14
C VAL A 25 -23.53 -34.55 29.21
N SER A 26 -23.45 -33.35 28.65
CA SER A 26 -22.21 -32.78 28.08
C SER A 26 -22.33 -31.25 27.84
N TRP A 27 -23.07 -30.54 28.70
CA TRP A 27 -23.06 -29.08 28.75
C TRP A 27 -22.49 -28.63 30.10
N LEU A 28 -21.24 -29.01 30.34
CA LEU A 28 -20.39 -28.41 31.35
C LEU A 28 -19.17 -27.87 30.62
N THR A 29 -19.23 -26.56 30.36
CA THR A 29 -18.06 -25.68 30.25
C THR A 29 -16.91 -26.18 29.37
N ILE A 30 -17.09 -26.09 28.04
CA ILE A 30 -15.95 -25.84 27.15
C ILE A 30 -15.54 -24.39 27.42
N HIS A 31 -14.66 -24.21 28.40
CA HIS A 31 -13.86 -22.99 28.47
C HIS A 31 -13.06 -22.89 27.17
N PRO A 32 -13.10 -21.76 26.45
CA PRO A 32 -12.08 -21.52 25.43
C PRO A 32 -10.74 -21.64 26.15
N LYS A 33 -9.85 -22.51 25.65
CA LYS A 33 -8.48 -22.63 26.17
C LYS A 33 -7.96 -21.21 26.37
N ARG A 34 -7.77 -20.80 27.64
CA ARG A 34 -7.15 -19.53 28.00
C ARG A 34 -5.78 -19.54 27.34
N VAL A 35 -5.67 -18.84 26.21
CA VAL A 35 -4.37 -18.39 25.73
C VAL A 35 -3.84 -17.51 26.87
N SER A 36 -2.79 -17.99 27.52
CA SER A 36 -2.10 -17.25 28.56
C SER A 36 -1.47 -16.01 27.92
N PHE A 37 -2.17 -14.88 27.98
CA PHE A 37 -1.58 -13.59 27.65
C PHE A 37 -0.44 -13.31 28.64
N THR A 38 0.68 -12.78 28.15
CA THR A 38 1.72 -12.18 29.01
C THR A 38 1.05 -11.18 29.95
N THR A 39 1.39 -11.21 31.24
CA THR A 39 0.83 -10.35 32.29
C THR A 39 0.72 -8.89 31.83
N GLY A 40 -0.51 -8.36 31.72
CA GLY A 40 -0.79 -6.96 31.40
C GLY A 40 -1.33 -6.65 29.99
N LYS A 41 -1.48 -7.63 29.10
CA LYS A 41 -2.13 -7.44 27.78
C LYS A 41 -3.65 -7.66 27.84
N VAL A 42 -4.39 -6.97 26.97
CA VAL A 42 -5.85 -7.10 26.78
C VAL A 42 -6.16 -7.54 25.35
N ARG A 43 -7.25 -8.31 25.17
CA ARG A 43 -7.79 -8.53 23.82
C ARG A 43 -8.35 -7.22 23.27
N TRP A 44 -8.33 -7.07 21.94
CA TRP A 44 -8.73 -5.81 21.31
C TRP A 44 -10.19 -5.44 21.59
N GLU A 45 -11.09 -6.42 21.77
CA GLU A 45 -12.51 -6.20 22.09
C GLU A 45 -12.73 -5.59 23.48
N HIS A 46 -11.72 -5.67 24.36
CA HIS A 46 -11.76 -5.18 25.74
C HIS A 46 -10.86 -3.95 25.95
N PHE A 47 -10.32 -3.37 24.88
CA PHE A 47 -9.54 -2.14 24.96
C PHE A 47 -10.46 -0.94 25.18
N ASP A 48 -10.11 -0.05 26.11
CA ASP A 48 -10.87 1.18 26.41
C ASP A 48 -10.70 2.21 25.28
N GLN A 49 -11.54 2.08 24.26
CA GLN A 49 -11.52 2.94 23.08
C GLN A 49 -11.96 4.37 23.41
N GLU A 50 -12.98 4.53 24.25
CA GLU A 50 -13.52 5.84 24.65
C GLU A 50 -12.48 6.66 25.41
N GLY A 51 -11.81 6.06 26.40
CA GLY A 51 -10.73 6.72 27.13
C GLY A 51 -9.52 7.06 26.25
N TYR A 52 -9.15 6.15 25.33
CA TYR A 52 -8.03 6.38 24.40
C TYR A 52 -8.31 7.51 23.41
N ILE A 53 -9.47 7.50 22.75
CA ILE A 53 -9.86 8.49 21.73
C ILE A 53 -10.24 9.83 22.39
N GLY A 54 -11.04 9.79 23.45
CA GLY A 54 -11.59 10.96 24.15
C GLY A 54 -10.52 11.95 24.61
N ALA A 55 -9.34 11.46 24.98
CA ALA A 55 -8.19 12.30 25.35
C ALA A 55 -7.64 13.19 24.23
N THR A 56 -8.03 12.96 22.97
CA THR A 56 -7.53 13.70 21.80
C THR A 56 -8.62 14.25 20.88
N MET A 57 -9.88 14.19 21.30
CA MET A 57 -10.99 14.71 20.50
C MET A 57 -10.83 16.20 20.20
N VAL A 58 -11.23 16.59 18.99
CA VAL A 58 -11.27 17.98 18.54
C VAL A 58 -12.27 18.74 19.41
N LYS A 59 -11.83 19.82 20.06
CA LYS A 59 -12.72 20.63 20.92
C LYS A 59 -13.66 21.48 20.05
N ALA A 60 -14.83 21.82 20.59
CA ALA A 60 -15.78 22.71 19.90
C ALA A 60 -15.09 24.02 19.48
N GLY A 61 -15.17 24.34 18.18
CA GLY A 61 -14.53 25.53 17.58
C GLY A 61 -13.12 25.32 17.01
N GLN A 62 -12.53 24.12 17.13
CA GLN A 62 -11.25 23.79 16.49
C GLN A 62 -11.45 23.13 15.12
N ASP A 63 -10.52 23.36 14.18
CA ASP A 63 -10.56 22.77 12.84
C ASP A 63 -10.32 21.25 12.91
N PRO A 64 -11.29 20.40 12.48
CA PRO A 64 -11.17 18.94 12.53
C PRO A 64 -10.08 18.39 11.60
N TYR A 65 -9.64 19.16 10.59
CA TYR A 65 -8.58 18.78 9.66
C TYR A 65 -7.18 19.22 10.13
N ALA A 66 -7.06 20.06 11.16
CA ALA A 66 -5.79 20.68 11.52
C ALA A 66 -4.67 19.66 11.81
N ARG A 67 -4.99 18.62 12.59
CA ARG A 67 -4.02 17.62 13.06
C ARG A 67 -3.64 16.59 11.99
N ASN A 68 -4.62 16.08 11.24
CA ASN A 68 -4.41 14.92 10.36
C ASN A 68 -4.81 15.14 8.90
N LYS A 69 -5.38 16.31 8.55
CA LYS A 69 -5.91 16.60 7.21
C LYS A 69 -6.99 15.60 6.75
N PHE A 70 -7.79 15.07 7.70
CA PHE A 70 -8.98 14.26 7.47
C PHE A 70 -9.93 14.34 8.70
N ASN A 71 -11.23 14.07 8.54
CA ASN A 71 -12.31 14.22 9.54
C ASN A 71 -12.58 12.92 10.34
N GLN A 72 -12.80 12.97 11.65
CA GLN A 72 -13.00 11.76 12.48
C GLN A 72 -14.49 11.39 12.64
N MET A 73 -15.00 10.34 11.97
CA MET A 73 -16.25 9.61 12.34
C MET A 73 -16.38 8.26 11.57
N GLU A 74 -17.15 7.28 12.07
CA GLU A 74 -17.21 5.86 11.61
C GLU A 74 -18.42 5.50 10.73
N ILE A 75 -18.31 4.51 9.81
CA ILE A 75 -19.41 3.64 9.25
C ILE A 75 -18.89 2.24 8.79
N GLU A 76 -19.82 1.28 8.78
CA GLU A 76 -19.85 -0.19 8.49
C GLU A 76 -19.33 -0.77 7.15
N THR A 77 -19.31 -2.12 7.11
CA THR A 77 -18.59 -3.02 6.18
C THR A 77 -19.52 -3.90 5.33
N SER A 78 -19.06 -4.33 4.14
CA SER A 78 -19.48 -5.58 3.47
C SER A 78 -18.57 -5.94 2.28
N LEU A 79 -18.07 -7.18 2.23
CA LEU A 79 -18.34 -8.20 1.19
C LEU A 79 -17.41 -9.43 1.39
N THR A 80 -17.98 -10.62 1.23
CA THR A 80 -17.37 -11.95 1.39
C THR A 80 -17.20 -12.65 0.04
N SER A 81 -16.16 -13.46 -0.12
CA SER A 81 -16.22 -14.74 -0.85
C SER A 81 -14.97 -15.60 -0.55
N GLU A 82 -15.16 -16.91 -0.70
CA GLU A 82 -14.38 -18.02 -0.14
C GLU A 82 -12.96 -18.15 -0.72
N CYS A 83 -11.96 -18.33 0.15
CA CYS A 83 -10.61 -18.73 -0.21
C CYS A 83 -10.20 -20.00 0.56
N ASN A 84 -9.65 -20.99 -0.16
CA ASN A 84 -9.29 -22.31 0.34
C ASN A 84 -8.15 -22.29 1.38
N THR A 85 -8.17 -23.27 2.29
CA THR A 85 -7.29 -23.38 3.46
C THR A 85 -5.94 -24.03 3.14
N ILE A 86 -4.98 -23.25 2.62
CA ILE A 86 -3.55 -23.57 2.71
C ILE A 86 -3.05 -23.08 4.08
N LEU A 87 -2.22 -23.88 4.76
CA LEU A 87 -1.55 -23.43 5.99
C LEU A 87 -0.44 -22.42 5.63
N LEU A 88 -0.77 -21.14 5.70
CA LEU A 88 0.15 -20.04 5.37
C LEU A 88 1.02 -19.66 6.59
N PRO A 89 2.28 -19.23 6.39
CA PRO A 89 3.12 -18.72 7.47
C PRO A 89 2.60 -17.37 7.97
N GLY A 90 2.83 -17.09 9.26
CA GLY A 90 2.47 -15.80 9.83
C GLY A 90 3.38 -14.66 9.38
N THR A 91 2.87 -13.44 9.46
CA THR A 91 3.56 -12.18 9.12
C THR A 91 3.74 -11.29 10.36
N SER A 92 4.79 -10.46 10.34
CA SER A 92 4.97 -9.34 11.25
C SER A 92 4.46 -8.09 10.54
N VAL A 93 3.37 -7.51 11.05
CA VAL A 93 2.77 -6.30 10.48
C VAL A 93 3.48 -5.08 11.05
N VAL A 94 4.15 -4.30 10.21
CA VAL A 94 4.89 -3.09 10.58
C VAL A 94 4.07 -1.86 10.21
N ILE A 95 3.71 -1.06 11.21
CA ILE A 95 2.96 0.19 11.05
C ILE A 95 3.77 1.32 11.65
N THR A 96 4.31 2.17 10.79
CA THR A 96 5.02 3.39 11.20
C THR A 96 4.05 4.56 11.31
N PHE A 97 4.18 5.40 12.33
CA PHE A 97 3.32 6.58 12.46
C PHE A 97 4.07 7.76 13.06
N HIS A 98 3.63 8.97 12.71
CA HIS A 98 4.09 10.23 13.30
C HIS A 98 2.89 11.15 13.46
N ASN A 99 2.55 11.49 14.71
CA ASN A 99 1.44 12.39 15.05
C ASN A 99 0.07 12.02 14.46
N GLU A 100 -0.22 10.72 14.33
CA GLU A 100 -1.47 10.23 13.77
C GLU A 100 -2.70 10.49 14.67
N ALA A 101 -3.90 10.52 14.06
CA ALA A 101 -5.15 10.45 14.80
C ALA A 101 -5.23 9.13 15.58
N ARG A 102 -5.46 9.22 16.90
CA ARG A 102 -5.69 8.04 17.74
C ARG A 102 -6.75 7.10 17.18
N SER A 103 -7.89 7.63 16.74
CA SER A 103 -8.98 6.84 16.16
C SER A 103 -8.55 6.10 14.89
N ALA A 104 -7.81 6.74 13.99
CA ALA A 104 -7.32 6.10 12.75
C ALA A 104 -6.25 5.04 13.05
N LEU A 105 -5.32 5.32 13.96
CA LEU A 105 -4.28 4.38 14.36
C LEU A 105 -4.88 3.14 15.04
N LEU A 106 -5.79 3.33 15.99
CA LEU A 106 -6.51 2.25 16.64
C LEU A 106 -7.35 1.45 15.63
N ARG A 107 -8.08 2.12 14.73
CA ARG A 107 -8.88 1.44 13.70
C ARG A 107 -8.02 0.60 12.77
N THR A 108 -6.83 1.09 12.41
CA THR A 108 -5.86 0.31 11.63
C THR A 108 -5.46 -0.97 12.37
N VAL A 109 -5.00 -0.84 13.62
CA VAL A 109 -4.58 -1.99 14.45
C VAL A 109 -5.71 -3.00 14.66
N VAL A 110 -6.91 -2.51 15.00
CA VAL A 110 -8.08 -3.36 15.21
C VAL A 110 -8.51 -4.05 13.92
N SER A 111 -8.49 -3.35 12.77
CA SER A 111 -8.84 -3.97 11.48
C SER A 111 -7.91 -5.14 11.14
N VAL A 112 -6.60 -5.00 11.41
CA VAL A 112 -5.63 -6.09 11.24
C VAL A 112 -5.99 -7.28 12.14
N LEU A 113 -6.25 -7.05 13.42
CA LEU A 113 -6.56 -8.12 14.36
C LEU A 113 -7.91 -8.79 14.07
N ARG A 114 -8.91 -8.00 13.66
CA ARG A 114 -10.28 -8.46 13.42
C ARG A 114 -10.44 -9.20 12.10
N LYS A 115 -9.77 -8.74 11.04
CA LYS A 115 -9.96 -9.24 9.66
C LYS A 115 -8.87 -10.21 9.18
N SER A 116 -7.96 -10.59 10.07
CA SER A 116 -6.91 -11.57 9.75
C SER A 116 -7.08 -12.81 10.61
N THR A 117 -6.85 -13.99 10.02
CA THR A 117 -6.87 -15.23 10.79
C THR A 117 -5.79 -15.20 11.88
N PRO A 118 -6.11 -15.46 13.18
CA PRO A 118 -5.19 -15.18 14.28
C PRO A 118 -3.81 -15.85 14.20
N HIS A 119 -3.67 -17.04 13.63
CA HIS A 119 -2.35 -17.68 13.52
C HIS A 119 -1.43 -17.01 12.48
N LEU A 120 -1.99 -16.23 11.55
CA LEU A 120 -1.25 -15.51 10.51
C LEU A 120 -0.66 -14.19 11.02
N ILE A 121 -1.17 -13.64 12.13
CA ILE A 121 -0.59 -12.44 12.74
C ILE A 121 0.38 -12.87 13.83
N LYS A 122 1.68 -12.83 13.52
CA LYS A 122 2.74 -13.11 14.50
C LYS A 122 2.81 -12.01 15.55
N GLU A 123 2.86 -10.77 15.08
CA GLU A 123 2.93 -9.55 15.89
C GLU A 123 2.54 -8.33 15.04
N ILE A 124 2.13 -7.25 15.71
CA ILE A 124 1.95 -5.93 15.11
C ILE A 124 2.99 -5.01 15.74
N ILE A 125 3.93 -4.53 14.93
CA ILE A 125 5.02 -3.65 15.34
C ILE A 125 4.62 -2.23 14.98
N LEU A 126 4.19 -1.47 15.99
CA LEU A 126 4.00 -0.04 15.87
C LEU A 126 5.36 0.64 16.02
N VAL A 127 5.77 1.42 15.02
CA VAL A 127 6.98 2.24 15.10
C VAL A 127 6.57 3.70 15.19
N ASP A 128 6.68 4.25 16.40
CA ASP A 128 6.41 5.65 16.68
C ASP A 128 7.61 6.50 16.26
N ASP A 129 7.48 7.18 15.13
CA ASP A 129 8.51 8.04 14.56
C ASP A 129 8.52 9.42 15.23
N TYR A 130 8.75 9.42 16.54
CA TYR A 130 8.90 10.62 17.35
C TYR A 130 7.66 11.52 17.33
N SER A 131 6.49 10.93 17.59
CA SER A 131 5.25 11.70 17.80
C SER A 131 5.37 12.58 19.05
N ASP A 132 4.67 13.71 19.05
CA ASP A 132 4.67 14.69 20.15
C ASP A 132 4.14 14.08 21.45
N ASN A 133 3.16 13.18 21.34
CA ASN A 133 2.61 12.44 22.47
C ASN A 133 3.01 10.94 22.42
N PRO A 134 3.93 10.49 23.29
CA PRO A 134 4.32 9.07 23.37
C PRO A 134 3.18 8.12 23.72
N GLU A 135 2.14 8.60 24.41
CA GLU A 135 1.00 7.77 24.82
C GLU A 135 0.15 7.31 23.65
N ASP A 136 0.23 7.99 22.50
CA ASP A 136 -0.49 7.60 21.27
C ASP A 136 -0.12 6.17 20.86
N GLY A 137 1.15 5.77 21.00
CA GLY A 137 1.61 4.40 20.77
C GLY A 137 1.66 3.53 22.03
N THR A 138 2.11 4.09 23.16
CA THR A 138 2.32 3.31 24.40
C THR A 138 1.03 2.69 24.92
N LEU A 139 -0.11 3.39 24.83
CA LEU A 139 -1.40 2.85 25.28
C LEU A 139 -1.85 1.67 24.42
N LEU A 140 -1.64 1.72 23.10
CA LEU A 140 -1.96 0.62 22.18
C LEU A 140 -1.10 -0.62 22.41
N SER A 141 0.09 -0.47 23.01
CA SER A 141 0.92 -1.60 23.39
C SER A 141 0.26 -2.53 24.41
N LYS A 142 -0.85 -2.14 25.06
CA LYS A 142 -1.62 -3.04 25.93
C LYS A 142 -2.43 -4.06 25.12
N ILE A 143 -2.73 -3.80 23.85
CA ILE A 143 -3.49 -4.71 22.99
C ILE A 143 -2.65 -5.96 22.68
N GLU A 144 -3.30 -7.12 22.59
CA GLU A 144 -2.69 -8.38 22.22
C GLU A 144 -1.86 -8.27 20.93
N LYS A 145 -0.70 -8.93 20.90
CA LYS A 145 0.24 -8.95 19.77
C LYS A 145 0.86 -7.61 19.37
N VAL A 146 0.43 -6.49 19.94
CA VAL A 146 1.00 -5.17 19.65
C VAL A 146 2.30 -4.98 20.40
N ARG A 147 3.36 -4.57 19.69
CA ARG A 147 4.65 -4.15 20.24
C ARG A 147 4.96 -2.75 19.74
N ILE A 148 5.40 -1.87 20.63
CA ILE A 148 5.72 -0.48 20.32
C ILE A 148 7.24 -0.28 20.28
N LEU A 149 7.73 0.40 19.25
CA LEU A 149 9.11 0.85 19.10
C LEU A 149 9.10 2.36 18.88
N ARG A 150 9.51 3.15 19.88
CA ARG A 150 9.57 4.62 19.75
C ARG A 150 10.96 5.07 19.32
N ASN A 151 11.04 5.90 18.29
CA ASN A 151 12.27 6.59 17.87
C ASN A 151 12.58 7.73 18.85
N ASN A 152 13.86 7.94 19.13
CA ASN A 152 14.33 9.00 20.04
C ASN A 152 14.44 10.38 19.35
N ARG A 153 14.25 10.41 18.03
CA ARG A 153 14.20 11.60 17.17
C ARG A 153 13.41 11.23 15.91
N ARG A 154 12.99 12.21 15.13
CA ARG A 154 12.27 11.96 13.88
C ARG A 154 13.21 11.41 12.81
N GLU A 155 12.99 10.16 12.43
CA GLU A 155 13.79 9.41 11.46
C GLU A 155 13.12 9.37 10.08
N GLY A 156 11.80 9.53 9.97
CA GLY A 156 11.07 9.39 8.72
C GLY A 156 10.67 7.95 8.42
N LEU A 157 9.83 7.82 7.39
CA LEU A 157 9.14 6.58 7.03
C LEU A 157 10.11 5.43 6.75
N MET A 158 11.10 5.64 5.87
CA MET A 158 11.99 4.59 5.38
C MET A 158 12.80 3.97 6.52
N ARG A 159 13.46 4.81 7.34
CA ARG A 159 14.26 4.37 8.49
C ARG A 159 13.40 3.72 9.57
N SER A 160 12.19 4.22 9.79
CA SER A 160 11.23 3.63 10.73
C SER A 160 10.74 2.26 10.27
N ARG A 161 10.44 2.08 8.98
CA ARG A 161 10.08 0.78 8.40
C ARG A 161 11.21 -0.22 8.51
N VAL A 162 12.45 0.20 8.25
CA VAL A 162 13.63 -0.65 8.44
C VAL A 162 13.80 -1.05 9.90
N ARG A 163 13.64 -0.13 10.85
CA ARG A 163 13.67 -0.48 12.28
C ARG A 163 12.59 -1.51 12.65
N GLY A 164 11.39 -1.37 12.10
CA GLY A 164 10.32 -2.35 12.29
C GLY A 164 10.64 -3.72 11.69
N ALA A 165 11.18 -3.74 10.46
CA ALA A 165 11.60 -4.97 9.78
C ALA A 165 12.75 -5.69 10.51
N ASP A 166 13.73 -4.94 11.03
CA ASP A 166 14.86 -5.49 11.77
C ASP A 166 14.41 -6.16 13.07
N ALA A 167 13.36 -5.62 13.70
CA ALA A 167 12.77 -6.18 14.91
C ALA A 167 11.78 -7.33 14.64
N ALA A 168 11.34 -7.51 13.39
CA ALA A 168 10.32 -8.50 13.03
C ALA A 168 10.78 -9.94 13.29
N GLN A 169 9.89 -10.76 13.86
CA GLN A 169 10.14 -12.16 14.18
C GLN A 169 9.61 -13.12 13.11
N ALA A 170 8.67 -12.69 12.27
CA ALA A 170 8.13 -13.50 11.19
C ALA A 170 9.06 -13.53 9.96
N GLU A 171 8.84 -14.53 9.11
CA GLU A 171 9.53 -14.69 7.82
C GLU A 171 8.96 -13.77 6.75
N ILE A 172 7.72 -13.31 6.91
CA ILE A 172 7.05 -12.37 6.00
C ILE A 172 6.83 -11.04 6.70
N LEU A 173 7.09 -9.95 5.99
CA LEU A 173 6.81 -8.58 6.40
C LEU A 173 5.54 -8.07 5.72
N THR A 174 4.69 -7.40 6.48
CA THR A 174 3.55 -6.66 5.94
C THR A 174 3.66 -5.21 6.38
N PHE A 175 3.77 -4.28 5.46
CA PHE A 175 3.77 -2.84 5.75
C PHE A 175 2.39 -2.27 5.51
N LEU A 176 1.90 -1.47 6.46
CA LEU A 176 0.68 -0.66 6.32
C LEU A 176 0.93 0.75 6.82
N ASP A 177 0.25 1.72 6.22
CA ASP A 177 0.16 3.07 6.78
C ASP A 177 -0.76 3.09 8.01
N SER A 178 -0.62 4.11 8.86
CA SER A 178 -1.31 4.23 10.16
C SER A 178 -2.79 4.66 10.09
N HIS A 179 -3.36 4.74 8.90
CA HIS A 179 -4.72 5.22 8.61
C HIS A 179 -5.32 4.36 7.51
N CYS A 180 -5.27 3.04 7.73
CA CYS A 180 -5.82 2.03 6.85
C CYS A 180 -6.96 1.27 7.52
N GLU A 181 -7.74 0.56 6.72
CA GLU A 181 -8.74 -0.39 7.20
C GLU A 181 -8.73 -1.65 6.35
N CYS A 182 -8.29 -2.76 6.95
CA CYS A 182 -8.23 -4.05 6.29
C CYS A 182 -9.66 -4.58 6.02
N ASN A 183 -9.89 -5.20 4.87
CA ASN A 183 -11.17 -5.82 4.54
C ASN A 183 -11.16 -7.33 4.80
N GLU A 184 -12.28 -8.01 4.58
CA GLU A 184 -12.40 -9.47 4.72
C GLU A 184 -11.36 -10.20 3.87
N HIS A 185 -10.72 -11.22 4.47
CA HIS A 185 -9.73 -12.09 3.81
C HIS A 185 -8.63 -11.33 3.04
N TRP A 186 -8.26 -10.14 3.51
CA TRP A 186 -7.28 -9.31 2.82
C TRP A 186 -5.88 -9.92 2.83
N LEU A 187 -5.54 -10.73 3.83
CA LEU A 187 -4.16 -11.12 4.10
C LEU A 187 -3.75 -12.41 3.37
N GLU A 188 -4.61 -13.41 3.40
CA GLU A 188 -4.35 -14.74 2.85
C GLU A 188 -3.94 -14.69 1.37
N PRO A 189 -4.63 -13.95 0.48
CA PRO A 189 -4.24 -13.84 -0.93
C PRO A 189 -2.87 -13.19 -1.11
N LEU A 190 -2.44 -12.30 -0.22
CA LEU A 190 -1.10 -11.67 -0.30
C LEU A 190 -0.01 -12.66 0.13
N LEU A 191 -0.23 -13.36 1.24
CA LEU A 191 0.73 -14.34 1.76
C LEU A 191 0.91 -15.50 0.77
N GLU A 192 -0.16 -15.98 0.13
CA GLU A 192 -0.09 -17.05 -0.87
C GLU A 192 0.87 -16.72 -2.01
N ARG A 193 0.85 -15.46 -2.52
CA ARG A 193 1.76 -15.04 -3.59
C ARG A 193 3.23 -15.09 -3.16
N VAL A 194 3.53 -14.60 -1.95
CA VAL A 194 4.90 -14.55 -1.43
C VAL A 194 5.42 -15.95 -1.09
N VAL A 195 4.56 -16.84 -0.61
CA VAL A 195 4.91 -18.25 -0.35
C VAL A 195 5.18 -19.00 -1.65
N GLU A 196 4.38 -18.76 -2.70
CA GLU A 196 4.60 -19.36 -4.01
C GLU A 196 5.94 -18.94 -4.63
N ASP A 197 6.30 -17.67 -4.47
CA ASP A 197 7.58 -17.12 -4.92
C ASP A 197 8.00 -15.93 -4.06
N ARG A 198 9.05 -16.14 -3.26
CA ARG A 198 9.57 -15.14 -2.30
C ARG A 198 10.04 -13.84 -2.96
N THR A 199 10.27 -13.86 -4.28
CA THR A 199 10.72 -12.67 -5.04
C THR A 199 9.58 -11.75 -5.47
N LYS A 200 8.33 -12.17 -5.23
CA LYS A 200 7.12 -11.36 -5.43
C LYS A 200 6.94 -10.40 -4.26
N VAL A 201 6.75 -9.12 -4.60
CA VAL A 201 6.35 -8.08 -3.67
C VAL A 201 4.92 -7.69 -4.05
N VAL A 202 3.98 -7.87 -3.12
CA VAL A 202 2.55 -7.83 -3.46
C VAL A 202 1.80 -6.79 -2.65
N SER A 203 0.84 -6.11 -3.27
CA SER A 203 0.01 -5.10 -2.65
C SER A 203 -1.48 -5.39 -2.83
N PRO A 204 -2.35 -4.98 -1.89
CA PRO A 204 -3.79 -5.03 -2.09
C PRO A 204 -4.24 -4.06 -3.18
N ILE A 205 -5.47 -4.19 -3.66
CA ILE A 205 -6.19 -3.03 -4.18
C ILE A 205 -6.44 -2.09 -2.99
N ILE A 206 -6.05 -0.83 -3.18
CA ILE A 206 -6.18 0.20 -2.16
C ILE A 206 -7.52 0.92 -2.37
N ASP A 207 -8.50 0.57 -1.55
CA ASP A 207 -9.80 1.22 -1.53
C ASP A 207 -9.69 2.61 -0.89
N VAL A 208 -10.68 3.47 -1.15
CA VAL A 208 -10.65 4.87 -0.70
C VAL A 208 -11.47 5.00 0.58
N ILE A 209 -10.84 5.44 1.66
CA ILE A 209 -11.56 5.98 2.81
C ILE A 209 -11.62 7.49 2.61
N ASN A 210 -12.82 8.01 2.37
CA ASN A 210 -13.02 9.43 2.07
C ASN A 210 -12.54 10.30 3.25
N MET A 211 -11.70 11.29 2.99
CA MET A 211 -11.10 12.11 4.03
C MET A 211 -12.08 13.04 4.77
N ASP A 212 -13.25 13.32 4.20
CA ASP A 212 -14.23 14.26 4.75
C ASP A 212 -15.34 13.56 5.53
N ASN A 213 -15.81 12.40 5.06
CA ASN A 213 -16.94 11.67 5.66
C ASN A 213 -16.60 10.22 6.07
N PHE A 214 -15.38 9.76 5.83
CA PHE A 214 -14.88 8.44 6.21
C PHE A 214 -15.61 7.24 5.58
N GLN A 215 -16.42 7.48 4.54
CA GLN A 215 -17.01 6.41 3.77
C GLN A 215 -15.93 5.58 3.08
N TYR A 216 -16.03 4.26 3.25
CA TYR A 216 -15.20 3.28 2.55
C TYR A 216 -15.78 3.03 1.17
N VAL A 217 -15.02 3.33 0.12
CA VAL A 217 -15.43 3.21 -1.28
C VAL A 217 -14.45 2.31 -2.03
N GLY A 218 -14.98 1.28 -2.68
CA GLY A 218 -14.18 0.36 -3.48
C GLY A 218 -13.48 1.05 -4.65
N ALA A 219 -12.18 0.82 -4.79
CA ALA A 219 -11.40 1.27 -5.94
C ALA A 219 -11.60 0.35 -7.15
N SER A 220 -11.33 0.89 -8.34
CA SER A 220 -11.37 0.14 -9.59
C SER A 220 -10.27 -0.92 -9.63
N ALA A 221 -10.62 -2.13 -10.07
CA ALA A 221 -9.69 -3.24 -10.29
C ALA A 221 -8.93 -3.16 -11.63
N ASP A 222 -9.24 -2.16 -12.46
CA ASP A 222 -8.62 -1.92 -13.78
C ASP A 222 -7.45 -0.93 -13.70
N LEU A 223 -6.93 -0.67 -12.51
CA LEU A 223 -5.82 0.24 -12.27
C LEU A 223 -4.51 -0.51 -12.02
N LYS A 224 -3.41 0.06 -12.50
CA LYS A 224 -2.04 -0.31 -12.13
C LYS A 224 -1.27 0.94 -11.69
N GLY A 225 -0.22 0.77 -10.91
CA GLY A 225 0.62 1.88 -10.49
C GLY A 225 1.61 2.28 -11.59
N GLY A 226 1.74 3.58 -11.83
CA GLY A 226 2.58 4.16 -12.87
C GLY A 226 3.15 5.52 -12.44
N PHE A 227 3.93 6.15 -13.32
CA PHE A 227 4.52 7.46 -13.11
C PHE A 227 4.74 8.18 -14.43
N ASP A 228 4.75 9.51 -14.39
CA ASP A 228 5.29 10.33 -15.49
C ASP A 228 6.74 10.73 -15.20
N TRP A 229 7.42 11.37 -16.15
CA TRP A 229 8.83 11.76 -16.00
C TRP A 229 9.10 12.74 -14.85
N ASN A 230 8.09 13.34 -14.22
CA ASN A 230 8.26 14.07 -12.96
C ASN A 230 8.50 13.16 -11.74
N LEU A 231 8.44 11.84 -11.93
CA LEU A 231 8.59 10.79 -10.92
C LEU A 231 7.60 10.93 -9.77
N VAL A 232 6.37 11.31 -10.07
CA VAL A 232 5.27 11.27 -9.11
C VAL A 232 4.40 10.04 -9.41
N PHE A 233 4.04 9.30 -8.37
CA PHE A 233 3.14 8.16 -8.49
C PHE A 233 1.78 8.59 -9.03
N LYS A 234 1.24 7.80 -9.96
CA LYS A 234 -0.13 7.90 -10.46
C LYS A 234 -0.75 6.52 -10.64
N TRP A 235 -2.07 6.50 -10.75
CA TRP A 235 -2.81 5.33 -11.18
C TRP A 235 -3.03 5.40 -12.68
N ASP A 236 -2.53 4.41 -13.41
CA ASP A 236 -2.81 4.24 -14.82
C ASP A 236 -3.96 3.27 -15.01
N TYR A 237 -4.89 3.62 -15.90
CA TYR A 237 -5.85 2.66 -16.41
C TYR A 237 -5.15 1.62 -17.29
N MET A 238 -5.50 0.35 -17.11
CA MET A 238 -5.07 -0.71 -18.00
C MET A 238 -5.47 -0.42 -19.45
N THR A 239 -4.60 -0.82 -20.38
CA THR A 239 -4.90 -0.76 -21.81
C THR A 239 -6.08 -1.69 -22.15
N PRO A 240 -6.78 -1.45 -23.28
CA PRO A 240 -7.84 -2.35 -23.74
C PRO A 240 -7.36 -3.80 -23.87
N GLU A 241 -6.13 -4.02 -24.31
CA GLU A 241 -5.49 -5.34 -24.44
C GLU A 241 -5.32 -6.01 -23.07
N GLN A 242 -4.81 -5.28 -22.08
CA GLN A 242 -4.64 -5.77 -20.70
C GLN A 242 -5.97 -6.15 -20.06
N ARG A 243 -7.02 -5.32 -20.24
CA ARG A 243 -8.36 -5.64 -19.73
C ARG A 243 -8.95 -6.87 -20.41
N ARG A 244 -8.81 -7.00 -21.74
CA ARG A 244 -9.27 -8.19 -22.48
C ARG A 244 -8.55 -9.46 -22.02
N ALA A 245 -7.23 -9.41 -21.83
CA ALA A 245 -6.44 -10.55 -21.36
C ALA A 245 -6.88 -11.06 -19.97
N ARG A 246 -7.47 -10.19 -19.15
CA ARG A 246 -7.95 -10.51 -17.79
C ARG A 246 -9.38 -11.01 -17.73
N GLN A 247 -10.15 -10.97 -18.82
CA GLN A 247 -11.57 -11.38 -18.81
C GLN A 247 -11.76 -12.84 -18.36
N GLY A 248 -10.82 -13.74 -18.68
CA GLY A 248 -10.86 -15.14 -18.25
C GLY A 248 -10.52 -15.37 -16.77
N ASN A 249 -9.85 -14.41 -16.12
CA ASN A 249 -9.51 -14.47 -14.70
C ASN A 249 -9.39 -13.04 -14.11
N PRO A 250 -10.52 -12.37 -13.80
CA PRO A 250 -10.52 -10.98 -13.37
C PRO A 250 -9.93 -10.78 -11.96
N ILE A 251 -9.83 -11.85 -11.17
CA ILE A 251 -9.23 -11.84 -9.83
C ILE A 251 -7.75 -12.21 -9.83
N GLY A 252 -7.19 -12.55 -10.99
CA GLY A 252 -5.78 -12.90 -11.12
C GLY A 252 -4.86 -11.71 -10.77
N PRO A 253 -3.64 -11.99 -10.25
CA PRO A 253 -2.67 -10.94 -9.92
C PRO A 253 -2.36 -10.02 -11.12
N ILE A 254 -2.18 -8.75 -10.84
CA ILE A 254 -1.86 -7.71 -11.83
C ILE A 254 -0.40 -7.34 -11.65
N ARG A 255 0.45 -7.57 -12.65
CA ARG A 255 1.81 -7.03 -12.64
C ARG A 255 1.76 -5.50 -12.74
N THR A 256 2.41 -4.82 -11.81
CA THR A 256 2.41 -3.36 -11.73
C THR A 256 3.83 -2.78 -11.89
N PRO A 257 4.05 -1.77 -12.75
CA PRO A 257 5.34 -1.11 -12.86
C PRO A 257 5.85 -0.54 -11.54
N MET A 258 4.94 -0.02 -10.73
CA MET A 258 5.23 0.61 -9.45
C MET A 258 4.12 0.33 -8.45
N ILE A 259 4.47 0.22 -7.17
CA ILE A 259 3.51 0.20 -6.05
C ILE A 259 3.33 1.61 -5.47
N ALA A 260 2.18 1.89 -4.87
CA ALA A 260 1.96 3.14 -4.15
C ALA A 260 2.98 3.34 -3.02
N GLY A 261 3.42 2.24 -2.39
CA GLY A 261 4.48 2.20 -1.38
C GLY A 261 3.98 2.13 0.06
N GLY A 262 2.75 2.57 0.33
CA GLY A 262 2.13 2.55 1.67
C GLY A 262 1.82 1.14 2.20
N LEU A 263 1.34 0.26 1.30
CA LEU A 263 0.77 -1.04 1.67
C LEU A 263 1.35 -2.13 0.77
N PHE A 264 2.13 -3.06 1.34
CA PHE A 264 2.66 -4.22 0.62
C PHE A 264 3.14 -5.33 1.56
N VAL A 265 3.31 -6.52 1.00
CA VAL A 265 3.81 -7.73 1.67
C VAL A 265 5.04 -8.22 0.91
N MET A 266 6.06 -8.63 1.66
CA MET A 266 7.36 -9.04 1.12
C MET A 266 8.02 -10.07 2.04
N ASP A 267 8.69 -11.06 1.46
CA ASP A 267 9.56 -11.98 2.20
C ASP A 267 10.67 -11.19 2.93
N LYS A 268 10.88 -11.48 4.22
CA LYS A 268 11.82 -10.73 5.06
C LYS A 268 13.26 -10.92 4.58
N ALA A 269 13.68 -12.15 4.28
CA ALA A 269 15.03 -12.43 3.80
C ALA A 269 15.27 -11.72 2.47
N TYR A 270 14.29 -11.74 1.56
CA TYR A 270 14.37 -11.02 0.29
C TYR A 270 14.43 -9.49 0.47
N PHE A 271 13.69 -8.93 1.43
CA PHE A 271 13.79 -7.51 1.79
C PHE A 271 15.20 -7.14 2.28
N GLU A 272 15.82 -8.01 3.10
CA GLU A 272 17.19 -7.83 3.59
C GLU A 272 18.23 -7.97 2.48
N GLU A 273 18.13 -9.01 1.65
CA GLU A 273 19.03 -9.31 0.54
C GLU A 273 19.00 -8.23 -0.54
N LEU A 274 17.81 -7.71 -0.87
CA LEU A 274 17.68 -6.57 -1.77
C LEU A 274 18.16 -5.25 -1.14
N GLY A 275 18.66 -5.26 0.11
CA GLY A 275 19.24 -4.09 0.74
C GLY A 275 18.20 -3.12 1.31
N LYS A 276 17.10 -3.64 1.87
CA LYS A 276 16.09 -2.93 2.67
C LYS A 276 15.59 -1.67 1.97
N TYR A 277 15.53 -0.53 2.67
CA TYR A 277 15.39 0.81 2.07
C TYR A 277 16.72 1.56 2.10
N ASP A 278 16.83 2.57 1.24
CA ASP A 278 17.92 3.55 1.31
C ASP A 278 17.79 4.41 2.57
N MET A 279 18.64 4.12 3.57
CA MET A 279 18.61 4.76 4.89
C MET A 279 18.91 6.26 4.88
N MET A 280 19.42 6.80 3.76
CA MET A 280 19.68 8.23 3.60
C MET A 280 18.51 9.00 2.96
N MET A 281 17.40 8.32 2.63
CA MET A 281 16.14 9.00 2.31
C MET A 281 15.50 9.57 3.56
N ASP A 282 14.88 10.75 3.43
CA ASP A 282 14.37 11.51 4.55
C ASP A 282 12.86 11.67 4.53
N VAL A 283 12.24 11.55 5.70
CA VAL A 283 10.80 11.82 5.97
C VAL A 283 9.83 10.98 5.14
N TRP A 284 9.59 11.35 3.88
CA TRP A 284 8.57 10.75 3.03
C TRP A 284 8.87 11.01 1.54
N GLY A 285 8.49 10.05 0.70
CA GLY A 285 8.47 10.17 -0.76
C GLY A 285 9.74 9.68 -1.42
N GLY A 286 9.59 9.07 -2.60
CA GLY A 286 10.69 8.55 -3.42
C GLY A 286 11.11 7.12 -3.11
N GLU A 287 10.74 6.58 -1.95
CA GLU A 287 11.08 5.20 -1.56
C GLU A 287 10.27 4.16 -2.34
N ASN A 288 9.05 4.50 -2.72
CA ASN A 288 8.17 3.68 -3.54
C ASN A 288 8.73 3.50 -4.96
N LEU A 289 9.29 4.56 -5.55
CA LEU A 289 10.05 4.50 -6.80
C LEU A 289 11.28 3.60 -6.65
N GLU A 290 12.10 3.86 -5.64
CA GLU A 290 13.38 3.19 -5.43
C GLU A 290 13.21 1.67 -5.26
N ILE A 291 12.29 1.25 -4.40
CA ILE A 291 12.04 -0.18 -4.20
C ILE A 291 11.40 -0.82 -5.43
N SER A 292 10.51 -0.12 -6.14
CA SER A 292 9.86 -0.66 -7.34
C SER A 292 10.86 -0.90 -8.47
N PHE A 293 11.71 0.09 -8.73
CA PHE A 293 12.77 -0.02 -9.72
C PHE A 293 13.75 -1.13 -9.37
N ARG A 294 14.16 -1.19 -8.10
CA ARG A 294 15.10 -2.21 -7.62
C ARG A 294 14.52 -3.62 -7.73
N VAL A 295 13.30 -3.86 -7.23
CA VAL A 295 12.68 -5.20 -7.27
C VAL A 295 12.61 -5.70 -8.71
N TRP A 296 12.11 -4.90 -9.65
CA TRP A 296 12.01 -5.31 -11.05
C TRP A 296 13.39 -5.50 -11.72
N GLN A 297 14.29 -4.53 -11.58
CA GLN A 297 15.61 -4.60 -12.24
C GLN A 297 16.48 -5.71 -11.66
N CYS A 298 16.32 -6.07 -10.38
CA CYS A 298 17.14 -7.06 -9.70
C CYS A 298 16.48 -8.45 -9.63
N GLY A 299 15.44 -8.71 -10.44
CA GLY A 299 14.94 -10.07 -10.73
C GLY A 299 13.64 -10.50 -10.05
N GLY A 300 13.03 -9.65 -9.21
CA GLY A 300 11.70 -9.90 -8.65
C GLY A 300 10.57 -9.30 -9.49
N SER A 301 9.38 -9.25 -8.90
CA SER A 301 8.21 -8.64 -9.53
C SER A 301 7.28 -7.98 -8.52
N LEU A 302 6.54 -6.96 -8.98
CA LEU A 302 5.49 -6.31 -8.21
C LEU A 302 4.10 -6.74 -8.72
N GLU A 303 3.21 -7.09 -7.79
CA GLU A 303 1.85 -7.50 -8.10
C GLU A 303 0.80 -6.73 -7.26
N ILE A 304 -0.31 -6.34 -7.88
CA ILE A 304 -1.55 -5.96 -7.17
C ILE A 304 -2.45 -7.19 -7.17
N VAL A 305 -2.93 -7.59 -5.99
CA VAL A 305 -3.77 -8.79 -5.81
C VAL A 305 -5.24 -8.38 -5.63
N PRO A 306 -6.11 -8.58 -6.63
CA PRO A 306 -7.48 -8.03 -6.61
C PRO A 306 -8.38 -8.52 -5.46
N CYS A 307 -8.19 -9.76 -5.01
CA CYS A 307 -8.92 -10.33 -3.87
C CYS A 307 -8.51 -9.71 -2.53
N SER A 308 -7.34 -9.06 -2.46
CA SER A 308 -6.90 -8.37 -1.26
C SER A 308 -7.31 -6.90 -1.33
N ARG A 309 -8.08 -6.44 -0.33
CA ARG A 309 -8.65 -5.10 -0.27
C ARG A 309 -8.29 -4.45 1.06
N VAL A 310 -7.72 -3.25 1.01
CA VAL A 310 -7.41 -2.45 2.19
C VAL A 310 -7.76 -1.00 1.88
N GLY A 311 -8.59 -0.39 2.71
CA GLY A 311 -8.94 1.02 2.59
C GLY A 311 -7.81 1.91 3.10
N HIS A 312 -7.61 3.06 2.47
CA HIS A 312 -6.62 4.06 2.87
C HIS A 312 -7.25 5.45 2.87
N VAL A 313 -6.93 6.26 3.89
CA VAL A 313 -7.33 7.67 3.92
C VAL A 313 -6.40 8.50 3.02
N PHE A 314 -6.81 8.69 1.76
CA PHE A 314 -6.09 9.55 0.82
C PHE A 314 -6.24 11.02 1.20
N ARG A 315 -5.12 11.74 1.29
CA ARG A 315 -5.08 13.16 1.69
C ARG A 315 -4.58 14.02 0.55
N LYS A 316 -5.05 15.27 0.46
CA LYS A 316 -4.56 16.27 -0.50
C LYS A 316 -3.22 16.90 -0.09
N GLN A 317 -2.89 16.87 1.21
CA GLN A 317 -1.70 17.50 1.78
C GLN A 317 -1.16 16.68 2.96
N HIS A 318 0.15 16.74 3.18
CA HIS A 318 0.79 16.13 4.34
C HIS A 318 0.57 16.99 5.61
N PRO A 319 0.16 16.39 6.75
CA PRO A 319 -0.04 17.14 8.00
C PRO A 319 1.26 17.49 8.75
N TYR A 320 2.38 16.83 8.41
CA TYR A 320 3.62 16.90 9.17
C TYR A 320 4.71 17.75 8.50
N THR A 321 5.67 18.20 9.30
CA THR A 321 6.74 19.09 8.85
C THR A 321 7.75 18.38 7.96
N PHE A 322 8.43 19.14 7.11
CA PHE A 322 9.56 18.67 6.31
C PHE A 322 10.73 19.64 6.53
N PRO A 323 11.84 19.21 7.16
CA PRO A 323 13.02 20.05 7.28
C PRO A 323 13.50 20.48 5.88
N GLY A 324 13.48 21.78 5.58
CA GLY A 324 13.83 22.32 4.25
C GLY A 324 12.70 22.31 3.20
N GLY A 325 11.47 21.97 3.60
CA GLY A 325 10.27 21.97 2.74
C GLY A 325 10.04 20.65 2.01
N SER A 326 8.76 20.30 1.81
CA SER A 326 8.35 19.02 1.20
C SER A 326 8.90 18.84 -0.21
N GLY A 327 8.91 19.89 -1.03
CA GLY A 327 9.46 19.85 -2.38
C GLY A 327 10.95 19.50 -2.42
N THR A 328 11.76 20.09 -1.52
CA THR A 328 13.21 19.83 -1.44
C THR A 328 13.49 18.41 -0.97
N VAL A 329 12.79 17.94 0.06
CA VAL A 329 12.94 16.57 0.59
C VAL A 329 12.51 15.54 -0.46
N PHE A 330 11.36 15.76 -1.11
CA PHE A 330 10.89 14.91 -2.19
C PHE A 330 11.88 14.86 -3.36
N ALA A 331 12.40 16.01 -3.80
CA ALA A 331 13.40 16.07 -4.85
C ALA A 331 14.70 15.36 -4.44
N ARG A 332 15.17 15.54 -3.20
CA ARG A 332 16.34 14.83 -2.67
C ARG A 332 16.16 13.31 -2.75
N ASN A 333 15.08 12.76 -2.21
CA ASN A 333 14.85 11.31 -2.22
C ASN A 333 14.67 10.78 -3.65
N THR A 334 13.89 11.49 -4.47
CA THR A 334 13.66 11.15 -5.88
C THR A 334 14.97 11.14 -6.68
N ARG A 335 15.87 12.10 -6.43
CA ARG A 335 17.22 12.09 -7.02
C ARG A 335 18.03 10.88 -6.59
N ARG A 336 17.99 10.49 -5.32
CA ARG A 336 18.70 9.27 -4.88
C ARG A 336 18.22 8.04 -5.63
N ALA A 337 16.91 7.93 -5.89
CA ALA A 337 16.35 6.87 -6.73
C ALA A 337 16.81 6.99 -8.19
N ALA A 338 16.65 8.16 -8.80
CA ALA A 338 16.96 8.40 -10.22
C ALA A 338 18.45 8.20 -10.55
N GLU A 339 19.34 8.76 -9.73
CA GLU A 339 20.79 8.71 -9.93
C GLU A 339 21.36 7.28 -9.81
N VAL A 340 20.69 6.39 -9.07
CA VAL A 340 21.09 4.98 -8.91
C VAL A 340 20.44 4.08 -9.96
N TRP A 341 19.14 4.25 -10.20
CA TRP A 341 18.33 3.24 -10.88
C TRP A 341 17.98 3.58 -12.31
N MET A 342 18.03 4.85 -12.74
CA MET A 342 17.48 5.26 -14.04
C MET A 342 18.52 5.42 -15.16
N ASP A 343 19.80 5.16 -14.90
CA ASP A 343 20.88 5.31 -15.88
C ASP A 343 20.80 6.69 -16.58
N GLU A 344 20.83 6.75 -17.90
CA GLU A 344 20.71 8.01 -18.68
C GLU A 344 19.27 8.59 -18.69
N TYR A 345 18.25 7.80 -18.35
CA TYR A 345 16.85 8.26 -18.39
C TYR A 345 16.52 9.26 -17.27
N LYS A 346 17.39 9.39 -16.25
CA LYS A 346 17.29 10.45 -15.25
C LYS A 346 17.30 11.86 -15.86
N ASN A 347 17.86 12.02 -17.05
CA ASN A 347 17.88 13.29 -17.76
C ASN A 347 16.46 13.77 -18.13
N PHE A 348 15.53 12.85 -18.41
CA PHE A 348 14.11 13.19 -18.62
C PHE A 348 13.45 13.67 -17.34
N TYR A 349 13.80 13.10 -16.19
CA TYR A 349 13.37 13.63 -14.89
C TYR A 349 13.87 15.05 -14.67
N TYR A 350 15.14 15.32 -14.94
CA TYR A 350 15.66 16.68 -14.81
C TYR A 350 15.11 17.65 -15.85
N ALA A 351 14.66 17.18 -17.01
CA ALA A 351 13.93 18.00 -17.96
C ALA A 351 12.52 18.35 -17.44
N ALA A 352 11.81 17.39 -16.86
CA ALA A 352 10.47 17.58 -16.29
C ALA A 352 10.50 18.39 -14.98
N VAL A 353 11.55 18.26 -14.17
CA VAL A 353 11.72 18.95 -12.88
C VAL A 353 13.10 19.62 -12.82
N PRO A 354 13.31 20.75 -13.54
CA PRO A 354 14.62 21.39 -13.61
C PRO A 354 15.19 21.85 -12.27
N SER A 355 14.31 22.24 -11.33
CA SER A 355 14.68 22.67 -9.97
C SER A 355 15.40 21.56 -9.19
N ALA A 356 15.13 20.29 -9.49
CA ALA A 356 15.77 19.17 -8.80
C ALA A 356 17.29 19.12 -9.03
N ARG A 357 17.80 19.58 -10.19
CA ARG A 357 19.25 19.52 -10.52
C ARG A 357 20.14 20.15 -9.43
N ASN A 358 19.62 21.17 -8.76
CA ASN A 358 20.36 21.95 -7.76
C ASN A 358 20.20 21.42 -6.32
N VAL A 359 19.39 20.37 -6.10
CA VAL A 359 19.12 19.82 -4.76
C VAL A 359 20.19 18.81 -4.37
N PRO A 360 20.98 19.03 -3.30
CA PRO A 360 21.98 18.06 -2.85
C PRO A 360 21.32 16.79 -2.31
N PHE A 361 21.75 15.63 -2.82
CA PHE A 361 21.14 14.33 -2.49
C PHE A 361 22.05 13.39 -1.69
N GLY A 362 23.26 13.83 -1.35
CA GLY A 362 24.23 13.08 -0.55
C GLY A 362 24.92 11.95 -1.32
N ASN A 363 25.70 11.14 -0.60
CA ASN A 363 26.44 10.01 -1.17
C ASN A 363 25.48 8.85 -1.53
N ILE A 364 25.69 8.22 -2.68
CA ILE A 364 24.89 7.09 -3.18
C ILE A 364 25.74 5.84 -3.49
N GLN A 365 27.02 5.81 -3.11
CA GLN A 365 27.96 4.75 -3.48
C GLN A 365 27.53 3.38 -2.95
N SER A 366 27.01 3.31 -1.73
CA SER A 366 26.50 2.05 -1.17
C SER A 366 25.34 1.47 -1.99
N ARG A 367 24.46 2.32 -2.54
CA ARG A 367 23.34 1.89 -3.41
C ARG A 367 23.83 1.49 -4.80
N MET A 368 24.80 2.22 -5.35
CA MET A 368 25.45 1.86 -6.63
C MET A 368 26.20 0.52 -6.54
N GLU A 369 26.87 0.26 -5.42
CA GLU A 369 27.53 -1.01 -5.17
C GLU A 369 26.54 -2.16 -4.97
N LEU A 370 25.43 -1.91 -4.28
CA LEU A 370 24.34 -2.87 -4.18
C LEU A 370 23.77 -3.23 -5.56
N LYS A 371 23.47 -2.23 -6.42
CA LYS A 371 22.99 -2.47 -7.80
C LYS A 371 23.95 -3.35 -8.60
N ARG A 372 25.27 -3.12 -8.46
CA ARG A 372 26.32 -3.95 -9.08
C ARG A 372 26.35 -5.36 -8.49
N LYS A 373 26.32 -5.49 -7.16
CA LYS A 373 26.37 -6.77 -6.44
C LYS A 373 25.21 -7.69 -6.81
N LEU A 374 24.02 -7.12 -6.97
CA LEU A 374 22.80 -7.84 -7.35
C LEU A 374 22.69 -8.11 -8.85
N ASN A 375 23.66 -7.65 -9.66
CA ASN A 375 23.69 -7.79 -11.12
C ASN A 375 22.37 -7.34 -11.77
N CYS A 376 21.85 -6.19 -11.34
CA CYS A 376 20.54 -5.72 -11.80
C CYS A 376 20.59 -5.28 -13.26
N LYS A 377 19.48 -5.52 -13.97
CA LYS A 377 19.27 -5.10 -15.35
C LYS A 377 19.23 -3.57 -15.48
N PRO A 378 19.58 -3.02 -16.67
CA PRO A 378 19.54 -1.57 -16.89
C PRO A 378 18.10 -1.04 -16.93
N PHE A 379 17.93 0.27 -16.75
CA PHE A 379 16.62 0.91 -16.75
C PHE A 379 15.92 0.83 -18.10
N LYS A 380 16.68 0.76 -19.20
CA LYS A 380 16.14 0.48 -20.54
C LYS A 380 15.32 -0.82 -20.56
N TRP A 381 15.83 -1.87 -19.93
CA TRP A 381 15.12 -3.15 -19.82
C TRP A 381 13.81 -2.99 -19.04
N TYR A 382 13.82 -2.21 -17.96
CA TYR A 382 12.61 -1.92 -17.18
C TYR A 382 11.55 -1.22 -18.04
N LEU A 383 11.91 -0.21 -18.82
CA LEU A 383 10.97 0.47 -19.72
C LEU A 383 10.42 -0.47 -20.79
N GLU A 384 11.26 -1.30 -21.41
CA GLU A 384 10.84 -2.19 -22.49
C GLU A 384 9.98 -3.38 -22.01
N ASN A 385 10.23 -3.90 -20.80
CA ASN A 385 9.67 -5.17 -20.34
C ASN A 385 8.65 -5.02 -19.20
N VAL A 386 8.72 -3.92 -18.45
CA VAL A 386 7.88 -3.70 -17.27
C VAL A 386 6.92 -2.55 -17.49
N TYR A 387 7.38 -1.44 -18.08
CA TYR A 387 6.56 -0.25 -18.30
C TYR A 387 6.62 0.32 -19.72
N PRO A 388 6.24 -0.48 -20.74
CA PRO A 388 6.32 -0.06 -22.15
C PRO A 388 5.33 1.05 -22.51
N GLU A 389 4.32 1.29 -21.68
CA GLU A 389 3.35 2.37 -21.90
C GLU A 389 3.90 3.76 -21.54
N LEU A 390 5.00 3.84 -20.76
CA LEU A 390 5.65 5.12 -20.48
C LEU A 390 6.36 5.63 -21.73
N ARG A 391 5.78 6.66 -22.35
CA ARG A 391 6.33 7.25 -23.56
C ARG A 391 7.67 7.94 -23.27
N VAL A 392 8.73 7.41 -23.89
CA VAL A 392 10.07 7.99 -23.85
C VAL A 392 10.16 9.10 -24.91
N PRO A 393 10.60 10.32 -24.58
CA PRO A 393 10.86 11.38 -25.56
C PRO A 393 11.97 10.98 -26.54
N ASP A 394 11.89 11.40 -27.81
CA ASP A 394 12.97 11.18 -28.77
C ASP A 394 14.16 12.09 -28.42
N HIS A 395 15.38 11.63 -28.68
CA HIS A 395 16.60 12.44 -28.55
C HIS A 395 16.60 13.70 -29.43
N GLN A 396 15.77 13.73 -30.49
CA GLN A 396 15.60 14.90 -31.36
C GLN A 396 14.53 15.89 -30.88
N ASP A 397 13.74 15.54 -29.86
CA ASP A 397 12.68 16.41 -29.36
C ASP A 397 13.27 17.61 -28.60
N ILE A 398 12.89 18.84 -29.01
CA ILE A 398 13.25 20.06 -28.27
C ILE A 398 12.47 20.14 -26.95
N ALA A 399 11.21 19.69 -26.98
CA ALA A 399 10.33 19.64 -25.82
C ALA A 399 9.34 18.47 -25.98
N PHE A 400 8.91 17.92 -24.85
CA PHE A 400 8.01 16.78 -24.80
C PHE A 400 7.07 16.89 -23.59
N GLY A 401 5.81 16.52 -23.77
CA GLY A 401 4.81 16.45 -22.69
C GLY A 401 3.50 17.12 -23.08
N ALA A 402 2.84 17.72 -22.10
CA ALA A 402 1.62 18.50 -22.31
C ALA A 402 1.94 20.00 -22.46
N LEU A 403 1.25 20.67 -23.36
CA LEU A 403 1.42 22.11 -23.60
C LEU A 403 0.33 22.86 -22.82
N GLN A 404 0.73 23.48 -21.71
CA GLN A 404 -0.19 24.01 -20.70
C GLN A 404 -0.41 25.51 -20.83
N GLN A 405 -1.66 25.95 -20.66
CA GLN A 405 -2.08 27.34 -20.49
C GLN A 405 -3.07 27.42 -19.32
N GLY A 406 -2.59 27.85 -18.14
CA GLY A 406 -3.37 27.80 -16.90
C GLY A 406 -3.63 26.36 -16.45
N SER A 407 -4.88 26.01 -16.17
CA SER A 407 -5.31 24.63 -15.87
C SER A 407 -5.62 23.79 -17.11
N ASN A 408 -5.51 24.39 -18.31
CA ASN A 408 -5.85 23.73 -19.57
C ASN A 408 -4.61 23.28 -20.33
N CYS A 409 -4.77 22.23 -21.11
CA CYS A 409 -3.77 21.61 -21.96
C CYS A 409 -4.24 21.67 -23.42
N LEU A 410 -3.30 21.86 -24.35
CA LEU A 410 -3.55 21.69 -25.79
C LEU A 410 -4.06 20.26 -26.04
N ASP A 411 -5.22 20.15 -26.69
CA ASP A 411 -5.95 18.91 -26.91
C ASP A 411 -6.30 18.76 -28.40
N THR A 412 -6.22 17.54 -28.93
CA THR A 412 -6.67 17.28 -30.32
C THR A 412 -8.19 17.27 -30.43
N LEU A 413 -8.92 17.23 -29.31
CA LEU A 413 -10.38 17.02 -29.23
C LEU A 413 -10.83 15.73 -29.94
N GLY A 414 -9.92 14.77 -30.09
CA GLY A 414 -10.15 13.53 -30.85
C GLY A 414 -10.17 13.72 -32.38
N HIS A 415 -9.81 14.90 -32.88
CA HIS A 415 -9.74 15.17 -34.30
C HIS A 415 -8.46 14.60 -34.94
N PHE A 416 -8.56 14.27 -36.23
CA PHE A 416 -7.46 13.78 -37.05
C PHE A 416 -6.94 14.88 -38.00
N ALA A 417 -6.25 14.50 -39.08
CA ALA A 417 -5.74 15.44 -40.07
C ALA A 417 -6.84 16.42 -40.55
N ASP A 418 -6.44 17.68 -40.76
CA ASP A 418 -7.31 18.83 -41.11
C ASP A 418 -8.36 19.22 -40.05
N GLY A 419 -8.35 18.58 -38.88
CA GLY A 419 -9.15 18.95 -37.74
C GLY A 419 -8.57 20.09 -36.92
N VAL A 420 -9.43 20.88 -36.28
CA VAL A 420 -9.01 21.94 -35.36
C VAL A 420 -8.51 21.35 -34.04
N VAL A 421 -7.49 21.99 -33.45
CA VAL A 421 -7.05 21.73 -32.08
C VAL A 421 -7.70 22.71 -31.12
N GLY A 422 -7.83 22.33 -29.85
CA GLY A 422 -8.39 23.19 -28.82
C GLY A 422 -7.62 23.09 -27.51
N VAL A 423 -8.23 23.58 -26.44
CA VAL A 423 -7.73 23.42 -25.08
C VAL A 423 -8.78 22.71 -24.23
N TYR A 424 -8.35 21.79 -23.37
CA TYR A 424 -9.19 21.07 -22.43
C TYR A 424 -8.51 21.01 -21.06
N GLU A 425 -9.25 20.69 -19.99
CA GLU A 425 -8.64 20.57 -18.66
C GLU A 425 -7.54 19.49 -18.66
N CYS A 426 -6.38 19.83 -18.10
CA CYS A 426 -5.23 18.93 -18.08
C CYS A 426 -5.54 17.68 -17.24
N HIS A 427 -5.51 16.49 -17.85
CA HIS A 427 -5.86 15.25 -17.16
C HIS A 427 -4.66 14.32 -16.88
N ASN A 428 -3.44 14.67 -17.34
CA ASN A 428 -2.19 13.92 -17.12
C ASN A 428 -2.25 12.41 -17.47
N ALA A 429 -3.22 12.02 -18.30
CA ALA A 429 -3.41 10.63 -18.75
C ALA A 429 -2.83 10.38 -20.15
N GLY A 430 -2.07 11.35 -20.67
CA GLY A 430 -1.51 11.29 -22.00
C GLY A 430 -2.56 11.47 -23.11
N GLY A 431 -2.55 10.61 -24.13
CA GLY A 431 -3.53 10.61 -25.22
C GLY A 431 -3.52 11.91 -26.04
N ASN A 432 -4.70 12.53 -26.18
CA ASN A 432 -4.91 13.74 -26.98
C ASN A 432 -4.10 14.96 -26.49
N GLN A 433 -3.56 14.91 -25.26
CA GLN A 433 -2.82 16.00 -24.62
C GLN A 433 -1.28 15.85 -24.69
N VAL A 434 -0.75 14.80 -25.33
CA VAL A 434 0.71 14.62 -25.49
C VAL A 434 1.20 15.20 -26.81
N ARG A 435 2.28 15.97 -26.75
CA ARG A 435 2.99 16.51 -27.91
C ARG A 435 4.50 16.31 -27.78
N ALA A 436 5.17 16.21 -28.92
CA ALA A 436 6.61 16.08 -29.08
C ALA A 436 7.03 16.84 -30.34
N GLY A 437 8.14 17.59 -30.30
CA GLY A 437 8.76 18.16 -31.51
C GLY A 437 9.29 19.60 -31.39
N LYS A 438 9.77 20.15 -32.52
CA LYS A 438 10.19 21.56 -32.65
C LYS A 438 8.96 22.48 -32.63
N LEU A 439 8.68 23.09 -31.49
CA LEU A 439 7.63 24.11 -31.39
C LEU A 439 8.10 25.42 -32.04
N THR A 440 7.71 25.65 -33.28
CA THR A 440 7.74 26.99 -33.90
C THR A 440 6.52 27.76 -33.42
N CYS A 441 6.73 28.69 -32.47
CA CYS A 441 5.75 29.72 -32.17
C CYS A 441 5.56 30.61 -33.42
N VAL A 442 4.51 30.35 -34.19
CA VAL A 442 4.03 31.34 -35.16
C VAL A 442 3.24 32.35 -34.34
N ARG A 443 3.82 33.53 -34.09
CA ARG A 443 3.04 34.67 -33.61
C ARG A 443 1.96 34.92 -34.65
N GLY A 444 0.71 34.64 -34.30
CA GLY A 444 -0.44 35.12 -35.08
C GLY A 444 -0.31 36.63 -35.20
N ALA A 445 -0.25 37.12 -36.43
CA ALA A 445 -0.48 38.53 -36.71
C ALA A 445 -1.87 38.87 -36.19
N THR A 446 -1.93 40.01 -35.51
CA THR A 446 -3.09 40.66 -34.89
C THR A 446 -4.36 40.62 -35.71
#